data_AF-A0AAD9QG86-F1
#
_entry.id   AF-A0AAD9QG86-F1
#
_cell.length_a   1.000
_cell.length_b   1.000
_cell.length_c   1.000
_cell.angle_alpha   90.00
_cell.angle_beta   90.00
_cell.angle_gamma   90.00
#
_symmetry.space_group_name_H-M   'P 1'
#
loop_
_entity.id
_entity.type
_entity.pdbx_description
1 polymer ?
#
loop_
_entity_poly.entity_id
_entity_poly.type
_entity_poly.pdbx_seq_one_letter_code
_entity_poly.pdbx_strand_id
1 'polypeptide(L)'
;MFSHSEYTEFYVVVGNHDIGFHSEASGDLHLFQRFSSVFDSPSVKLLSIKGNLFVLVNSVAMQGDGCALCSKAMVELDTVADKLDCHRKSYQQVYENTVMKKRNFCELPEDSPAPILIQHFPLYRETEMKCTGVDAPPPEAKPITNRESWDVVSKEMSDKLLELIKPRLGIITPDKYAVSKCFIPRESTVIALYIMAALSVLLANMRLVYIHLKSRGKRTKIMVDCCVR
;
A
#
# COMPACT_ATOMS: atom_id res chain seq x y z
N MET A 1 14.39 -8.86 6.17
CA MET A 1 14.62 -7.62 5.39
C MET A 1 14.77 -8.03 3.93
N PHE A 2 14.17 -7.30 2.99
CA PHE A 2 14.22 -7.66 1.57
C PHE A 2 15.69 -7.64 1.11
N SER A 3 16.19 -8.75 0.58
CA SER A 3 17.58 -8.82 0.12
C SER A 3 17.73 -8.05 -1.18
N HIS A 4 18.65 -7.08 -1.20
CA HIS A 4 19.03 -6.31 -2.37
C HIS A 4 20.54 -6.02 -2.32
N SER A 5 21.11 -5.62 -3.45
CA SER A 5 22.51 -5.20 -3.54
C SER A 5 22.74 -3.93 -2.73
N GLU A 6 23.97 -3.73 -2.22
CA GLU A 6 24.38 -2.50 -1.54
C GLU A 6 24.33 -1.27 -2.48
N TYR A 7 24.40 -1.49 -3.80
CA TYR A 7 24.31 -0.42 -4.81
C TYR A 7 22.88 -0.05 -5.21
N THR A 8 21.88 -0.67 -4.59
CA THR A 8 20.46 -0.42 -4.88
C THR A 8 19.84 0.41 -3.77
N GLU A 9 19.37 1.61 -4.11
CA GLU A 9 18.54 2.40 -3.21
C GLU A 9 17.17 1.72 -3.03
N PHE A 10 16.73 1.62 -1.78
CA PHE A 10 15.50 0.92 -1.42
C PHE A 10 14.57 1.85 -0.64
N TYR A 11 13.37 2.08 -1.19
CA TYR A 11 12.32 2.90 -0.60
C TYR A 11 11.03 2.10 -0.53
N VAL A 12 10.28 2.26 0.56
CA VAL A 12 9.05 1.49 0.81
C VAL A 12 7.89 2.45 1.02
N VAL A 13 6.71 2.04 0.56
CA VAL A 13 5.45 2.67 0.94
C VAL A 13 4.66 1.70 1.79
N VAL A 14 4.17 2.19 2.92
CA VAL A 14 3.36 1.40 3.86
C VAL A 14 2.00 1.06 3.27
N GLY A 15 1.53 -0.16 3.52
CA GLY A 15 0.20 -0.64 3.15
C GLY A 15 -0.59 -1.20 4.32
N ASN A 16 -1.83 -1.62 4.05
CA ASN A 16 -2.73 -2.16 5.07
C ASN A 16 -2.24 -3.51 5.65
N HIS A 17 -1.44 -4.27 4.91
CA HIS A 17 -0.83 -5.49 5.43
C HIS A 17 0.34 -5.24 6.39
N ASP A 18 0.85 -4.02 6.45
CA ASP A 18 1.95 -3.64 7.34
C ASP A 18 1.44 -3.06 8.66
N ILE A 19 0.36 -2.26 8.61
CA ILE A 19 -0.16 -1.49 9.76
C ILE A 19 -1.64 -1.71 10.06
N GLY A 20 -2.31 -2.60 9.33
CA GLY A 20 -3.76 -2.81 9.42
C GLY A 20 -4.56 -1.90 8.50
N PHE A 21 -5.87 -2.13 8.43
CA PHE A 21 -6.79 -1.19 7.79
C PHE A 21 -6.91 0.09 8.63
N HIS A 22 -7.62 1.09 8.08
CA HIS A 22 -7.69 2.40 8.70
C HIS A 22 -8.23 2.38 10.14
N SER A 23 -9.22 1.54 10.44
CA SER A 23 -9.79 1.39 11.79
C SER A 23 -8.75 1.01 12.83
N GLU A 24 -7.84 0.12 12.47
CA GLU A 24 -6.79 -0.39 13.34
C GLU A 24 -5.63 0.62 13.40
N ALA A 25 -5.20 1.11 12.24
CA ALA A 25 -4.07 2.03 12.11
C ALA A 25 -4.33 3.40 12.74
N SER A 26 -5.59 3.87 12.76
CA SER A 26 -5.98 5.13 13.41
C SER A 26 -6.11 4.99 14.94
N GLY A 27 -6.47 3.80 15.44
CA GLY A 27 -6.63 3.52 16.86
C GLY A 27 -5.31 3.31 17.61
N ASP A 28 -4.32 2.68 16.97
CA ASP A 28 -2.98 2.48 17.53
C ASP A 28 -1.88 2.81 16.51
N LEU A 29 -1.20 3.94 16.74
CA LEU A 29 -0.14 4.42 15.87
C LEU A 29 1.17 3.62 16.00
N HIS A 30 1.32 2.73 16.98
CA HIS A 30 2.58 2.03 17.24
C HIS A 30 3.07 1.23 16.02
N LEU A 31 2.17 0.55 15.30
CA LEU A 31 2.55 -0.22 14.10
C LEU A 31 3.10 0.70 13.00
N PHE A 32 2.45 1.83 12.76
CA PHE A 32 2.91 2.83 11.82
C PHE A 32 4.22 3.48 12.26
N GLN A 33 4.36 3.86 13.53
CA GLN A 33 5.59 4.45 14.06
C GLN A 33 6.78 3.50 13.92
N ARG A 34 6.59 2.22 14.22
CA ARG A 34 7.61 1.18 14.06
C ARG A 34 7.98 0.98 12.58
N PHE A 35 7.00 0.93 11.68
CA PHE A 35 7.26 0.80 10.25
C PHE A 35 8.03 2.02 9.73
N SER A 36 7.55 3.22 10.07
CA SER A 36 8.11 4.49 9.66
C SER A 36 9.57 4.65 10.13
N SER A 37 9.88 4.25 11.38
CA SER A 37 11.24 4.37 11.91
C SER A 37 12.23 3.39 11.28
N VAL A 38 11.80 2.18 10.93
CA VAL A 38 12.66 1.17 10.31
C VAL A 38 12.94 1.46 8.85
N PHE A 39 11.95 1.97 8.11
CA PHE A 39 12.05 2.16 6.66
C PHE A 39 12.22 3.61 6.21
N ASP A 40 12.30 4.56 7.15
CA ASP A 40 12.27 6.00 6.86
C ASP A 40 11.10 6.36 5.92
N SER A 41 9.91 5.90 6.32
CA SER A 41 8.67 6.01 5.54
C SER A 41 7.65 6.82 6.35
N PRO A 42 7.72 8.16 6.35
CA PRO A 42 6.66 9.02 6.93
C PRO A 42 5.34 8.85 6.16
N SER A 43 4.28 9.55 6.57
CA SER A 43 2.98 9.43 5.89
C SER A 43 3.04 10.00 4.48
N VAL A 44 3.83 11.05 4.25
CA VAL A 44 4.16 11.56 2.92
C VAL A 44 5.65 11.85 2.82
N LYS A 45 6.30 11.34 1.76
CA LYS A 45 7.73 11.55 1.48
C LYS A 45 7.95 12.05 0.07
N LEU A 46 8.70 13.13 -0.07
CA LEU A 46 9.20 13.61 -1.37
C LEU A 46 10.63 13.08 -1.59
N LEU A 47 10.87 12.46 -2.74
CA LEU A 47 12.17 11.97 -3.17
C LEU A 47 12.58 12.61 -4.50
N SER A 48 13.87 12.89 -4.65
CA SER A 48 14.47 13.29 -5.93
C SER A 48 15.52 12.26 -6.33
N ILE A 49 15.27 11.53 -7.40
CA ILE A 49 16.15 10.46 -7.89
C ILE A 49 16.46 10.74 -9.35
N LYS A 50 17.73 11.03 -9.66
CA LYS A 50 18.24 11.28 -11.01
C LYS A 50 17.36 12.31 -11.77
N GLY A 51 17.01 13.41 -11.13
CA GLY A 51 16.19 14.49 -11.70
C GLY A 51 14.69 14.19 -11.80
N ASN A 52 14.22 13.05 -11.26
CA ASN A 52 12.79 12.72 -11.19
C ASN A 52 12.29 12.88 -9.76
N LEU A 53 11.10 13.46 -9.61
CA LEU A 53 10.44 13.60 -8.32
C LEU A 53 9.45 12.45 -8.09
N PHE A 54 9.44 11.92 -6.88
CA PHE A 54 8.49 10.91 -6.42
C PHE A 54 7.84 11.38 -5.13
N VAL A 55 6.52 11.24 -5.04
CA VAL A 55 5.76 11.49 -3.81
C VAL A 55 5.20 10.17 -3.34
N LEU A 56 5.73 9.66 -2.24
CA LEU A 56 5.30 8.42 -1.61
C LEU A 56 4.25 8.77 -0.56
N VAL A 57 3.09 8.11 -0.63
CA VAL A 57 1.94 8.41 0.23
C VAL A 57 1.45 7.15 0.93
N ASN A 58 1.32 7.23 2.26
CA ASN A 58 0.57 6.27 3.06
C ASN A 58 -0.93 6.41 2.76
N SER A 59 -1.44 5.57 1.88
CA SER A 59 -2.86 5.60 1.50
C SER A 59 -3.82 5.17 2.62
N VAL A 60 -3.35 4.45 3.66
CA VAL A 60 -4.18 4.11 4.83
C VAL A 60 -4.49 5.37 5.67
N ALA A 61 -3.64 6.39 5.58
CA ALA A 61 -3.86 7.70 6.20
C ALA A 61 -4.73 8.66 5.35
N MET A 62 -5.18 8.23 4.17
CA MET A 62 -5.97 9.05 3.23
C MET A 62 -7.49 8.78 3.37
N GLN A 63 -7.96 8.71 4.62
CA GLN A 63 -9.39 8.54 4.95
C GLN A 63 -10.14 9.89 4.96
N GLY A 64 -9.47 10.96 5.42
CA GLY A 64 -10.05 12.30 5.53
C GLY A 64 -10.87 12.57 6.80
N ASP A 65 -10.83 11.67 7.79
CA ASP A 65 -11.65 11.74 9.00
C ASP A 65 -11.05 12.58 10.15
N GLY A 66 -9.86 13.14 9.95
CA GLY A 66 -9.20 14.02 10.92
C GLY A 66 -8.54 13.30 12.11
N CYS A 67 -8.47 11.96 12.13
CA CYS A 67 -7.73 11.25 13.17
C CYS A 67 -6.24 11.66 13.20
N ALA A 68 -5.50 11.31 14.25
CA ALA A 68 -4.10 11.73 14.41
C ALA A 68 -3.20 11.28 13.23
N LEU A 69 -3.42 10.07 12.70
CA LEU A 69 -2.70 9.57 11.52
C LEU A 69 -2.99 10.40 10.26
N CYS A 70 -4.29 10.64 9.99
CA CYS A 70 -4.75 11.45 8.86
C CYS A 70 -4.26 12.89 8.96
N SER A 71 -4.47 13.54 10.10
CA SER A 71 -4.08 14.94 10.33
C SER A 71 -2.57 15.14 10.12
N LYS A 72 -1.74 14.20 10.61
CA LYS A 72 -0.30 14.22 10.36
C LYS A 72 0.01 14.07 8.87
N ALA A 73 -0.64 13.13 8.18
CA ALA A 73 -0.45 12.92 6.75
C ALA A 73 -0.85 14.14 5.93
N MET A 74 -1.90 14.87 6.34
CA MET A 74 -2.33 16.09 5.67
C MET A 74 -1.31 17.22 5.82
N VAL A 75 -0.73 17.42 7.02
CA VAL A 75 0.32 18.43 7.23
C VAL A 75 1.56 18.12 6.38
N GLU A 76 1.97 16.84 6.32
CA GLU A 76 3.09 16.42 5.47
C GLU A 76 2.77 16.59 3.98
N LEU A 77 1.53 16.29 3.55
CA LEU A 77 1.07 16.49 2.18
C LEU A 77 1.10 17.96 1.78
N ASP A 78 0.58 18.85 2.62
CA ASP A 78 0.57 20.29 2.38
C ASP A 78 2.01 20.83 2.31
N THR A 79 2.91 20.35 3.18
CA THR A 79 4.33 20.70 3.15
C THR A 79 4.98 20.28 1.83
N VAL A 80 4.68 19.08 1.33
CA VAL A 80 5.21 18.61 0.04
C VAL A 80 4.60 19.37 -1.13
N ALA A 81 3.29 19.65 -1.08
CA ALA A 81 2.60 20.44 -2.09
C ALA A 81 3.21 21.85 -2.21
N ASP A 82 3.51 22.49 -1.08
CA ASP A 82 4.17 23.79 -1.02
C ASP A 82 5.56 23.80 -1.67
N LYS A 83 6.33 22.71 -1.52
CA LYS A 83 7.62 22.55 -2.20
C LYS A 83 7.43 22.42 -3.71
N LEU A 84 6.45 21.62 -4.14
CA LEU A 84 6.13 21.38 -5.56
C LEU A 84 5.54 22.60 -6.26
N ASP A 85 4.77 23.44 -5.56
CA ASP A 85 4.12 24.63 -6.11
C ASP A 85 4.98 25.90 -6.01
N CYS A 86 6.19 25.83 -5.40
CA CYS A 86 7.02 26.99 -5.11
C CYS A 86 7.31 27.89 -6.34
N HIS A 87 7.46 27.28 -7.53
CA HIS A 87 7.67 27.98 -8.80
C HIS A 87 6.40 28.08 -9.67
N ARG A 88 5.31 27.40 -9.29
CA ARG A 88 4.07 27.40 -10.07
C ARG A 88 3.35 28.73 -9.87
N LYS A 89 2.84 29.29 -10.98
CA LYS A 89 2.21 30.62 -11.04
C LYS A 89 0.98 30.80 -10.13
N SER A 90 0.40 29.73 -9.57
CA SER A 90 -0.73 29.82 -8.62
C SER A 90 -0.35 30.46 -7.29
N TYR A 91 0.91 30.33 -6.85
CA TYR A 91 1.34 30.84 -5.55
C TYR A 91 1.94 32.26 -5.59
N GLN A 92 2.01 32.89 -6.76
CA GLN A 92 2.48 34.28 -6.86
C GLN A 92 1.52 35.31 -6.25
N GLN A 93 0.34 34.90 -5.78
CA GLN A 93 -0.64 35.78 -5.14
C GLN A 93 -1.38 35.09 -3.99
N VAL A 94 -0.70 34.76 -2.89
CA VAL A 94 -1.41 34.53 -1.63
C VAL A 94 -1.67 35.90 -0.98
N TYR A 95 -2.93 36.31 -1.02
CA TYR A 95 -3.41 37.57 -0.46
C TYR A 95 -3.62 37.40 1.05
N GLU A 96 -2.56 37.57 1.83
CA GLU A 96 -2.71 38.07 3.20
C GLU A 96 -2.42 39.56 3.18
N ASN A 97 -3.36 40.33 3.75
CA ASN A 97 -3.23 41.76 3.92
C ASN A 97 -1.83 42.08 4.49
N THR A 98 -1.07 42.90 3.76
CA THR A 98 0.29 43.38 4.05
C THR A 98 1.43 42.47 3.55
N VAL A 99 1.96 42.83 2.37
CA VAL A 99 3.22 42.38 1.74
C VAL A 99 3.13 41.09 0.91
N MET A 100 3.22 41.22 -0.42
CA MET A 100 3.55 40.12 -1.33
C MET A 100 4.94 39.58 -0.98
N LYS A 101 5.00 38.51 -0.19
CA LYS A 101 6.26 37.77 0.02
C LYS A 101 6.50 36.90 -1.20
N LYS A 102 7.31 37.40 -2.14
CA LYS A 102 7.99 36.51 -3.09
C LYS A 102 8.77 35.49 -2.26
N ARG A 103 8.48 34.19 -2.42
CA ARG A 103 9.33 33.15 -1.83
C ARG A 103 10.71 33.31 -2.48
N ASN A 104 11.67 33.81 -1.71
CA ASN A 104 13.03 34.07 -2.19
C ASN A 104 13.85 32.78 -2.32
N PHE A 105 13.36 31.68 -1.75
CA PHE A 105 14.03 30.39 -1.76
C PHE A 105 13.02 29.28 -2.07
N CYS A 106 13.34 28.47 -3.07
CA CYS A 106 12.65 27.24 -3.39
C CYS A 106 13.65 26.09 -3.30
N GLU A 107 13.30 25.04 -2.55
CA GLU A 107 14.16 23.87 -2.37
C GLU A 107 14.33 23.06 -3.67
N LEU A 108 13.28 23.03 -4.49
CA LEU A 108 13.29 22.35 -5.79
C LEU A 108 13.71 23.31 -6.91
N PRO A 109 14.49 22.84 -7.90
CA PRO A 109 14.77 23.60 -9.13
C PRO A 109 13.49 24.00 -9.88
N GLU A 110 13.53 25.13 -10.59
CA GLU A 110 12.38 25.65 -11.35
C GLU A 110 11.96 24.71 -12.50
N ASP A 111 12.91 24.00 -13.08
CA ASP A 111 12.72 23.02 -14.15
C ASP A 111 12.37 21.61 -13.65
N SER A 112 12.09 21.46 -12.34
CA SER A 112 11.69 20.18 -11.76
C SER A 112 10.46 19.60 -12.48
N PRO A 113 10.48 18.32 -12.89
CA PRO A 113 9.34 17.72 -13.55
C PRO A 113 8.18 17.52 -12.58
N ALA A 114 6.97 17.36 -13.13
CA ALA A 114 5.84 16.90 -12.33
C ALA A 114 6.20 15.56 -11.61
N PRO A 115 5.80 15.39 -10.35
CA PRO A 115 6.17 14.22 -9.56
C PRO A 115 5.42 12.97 -10.00
N ILE A 116 5.93 11.81 -9.60
CA ILE A 116 5.27 10.50 -9.72
C ILE A 116 4.71 10.13 -8.35
N LEU A 117 3.39 9.93 -8.26
CA LEU A 117 2.72 9.48 -7.04
C LEU A 117 2.87 7.97 -6.88
N ILE A 118 3.36 7.53 -5.71
CA ILE A 118 3.45 6.11 -5.35
C ILE A 118 2.69 5.88 -4.05
N GLN A 119 1.75 4.93 -4.07
CA GLN A 119 0.92 4.58 -2.92
C GLN A 119 0.48 3.12 -2.99
N HIS A 120 -0.02 2.59 -1.86
CA HIS A 120 -0.45 1.20 -1.75
C HIS A 120 -1.87 0.97 -2.32
N PHE A 121 -2.85 1.78 -1.90
CA PHE A 121 -4.21 1.71 -2.44
C PHE A 121 -4.36 2.53 -3.73
N PRO A 122 -5.16 2.08 -4.70
CA PRO A 122 -5.45 2.87 -5.89
C PRO A 122 -6.20 4.16 -5.56
N LEU A 123 -6.04 5.18 -6.40
CA LEU A 123 -6.92 6.35 -6.40
C LEU A 123 -8.36 5.93 -6.71
N TYR A 124 -9.30 6.80 -6.36
CA TYR A 124 -10.72 6.58 -6.56
C TYR A 124 -11.05 6.20 -8.01
N ARG A 125 -11.74 5.07 -8.13
CA ARG A 125 -12.43 4.65 -9.35
C ARG A 125 -13.66 3.85 -8.92
N GLU A 126 -14.80 4.20 -9.50
CA GLU A 126 -16.09 3.61 -9.13
C GLU A 126 -16.11 2.09 -9.31
N THR A 127 -15.56 1.61 -10.43
CA THR A 127 -15.51 0.19 -10.79
C THR A 127 -14.22 -0.14 -11.53
N GLU A 128 -14.00 -1.44 -11.75
CA GLU A 128 -12.88 -1.97 -12.53
C GLU A 128 -13.22 -2.11 -14.03
N MET A 129 -14.30 -1.48 -14.50
CA MET A 129 -14.78 -1.59 -15.89
C MET A 129 -13.76 -1.13 -16.94
N LYS A 130 -12.97 -0.10 -16.60
CA LYS A 130 -11.94 0.45 -17.49
C LYS A 130 -10.64 -0.35 -17.48
N CYS A 131 -10.54 -1.35 -16.60
CA CYS A 131 -9.34 -2.14 -16.43
C CYS A 131 -9.18 -3.15 -17.56
N THR A 132 -7.98 -3.15 -18.16
CA THR A 132 -7.59 -4.04 -19.26
C THR A 132 -6.25 -4.71 -18.94
N GLY A 133 -5.88 -5.73 -19.71
CA GLY A 133 -4.62 -6.46 -19.51
C GLY A 133 -4.76 -7.70 -18.62
N VAL A 134 -3.61 -8.35 -18.38
CA VAL A 134 -3.51 -9.64 -17.66
C VAL A 134 -3.90 -9.49 -16.18
N ASP A 135 -3.61 -8.32 -15.60
CA ASP A 135 -3.95 -7.99 -14.22
C ASP A 135 -5.37 -7.40 -14.08
N ALA A 136 -6.21 -7.43 -15.11
CA ALA A 136 -7.60 -7.00 -14.95
C ALA A 136 -8.38 -8.09 -14.17
N PRO A 137 -9.32 -7.70 -13.28
CA PRO A 137 -10.19 -8.67 -12.65
C PRO A 137 -11.07 -9.37 -13.70
N PRO A 138 -11.60 -10.55 -13.40
CA PRO A 138 -12.43 -11.29 -14.35
C PRO A 138 -13.70 -10.48 -14.70
N PRO A 139 -14.28 -10.65 -15.90
CA PRO A 139 -15.37 -9.80 -16.40
C PRO A 139 -16.55 -9.64 -15.43
N GLU A 140 -16.90 -10.68 -14.68
CA GLU A 140 -17.97 -10.69 -13.68
C GLU A 140 -17.67 -9.84 -12.44
N ALA A 141 -16.40 -9.58 -12.14
CA ALA A 141 -15.98 -8.74 -11.03
C ALA A 141 -15.78 -7.27 -11.44
N LYS A 142 -15.64 -6.99 -12.74
CA LYS A 142 -15.45 -5.63 -13.26
C LYS A 142 -16.54 -4.61 -12.92
N PRO A 143 -17.84 -4.94 -12.98
CA PRO A 143 -18.90 -3.97 -12.74
C PRO A 143 -19.18 -3.72 -11.25
N ILE A 144 -18.50 -4.41 -10.34
CA ILE A 144 -18.73 -4.25 -8.91
C ILE A 144 -18.16 -2.91 -8.45
N THR A 145 -18.97 -2.18 -7.71
CA THR A 145 -18.59 -0.89 -7.13
C THR A 145 -17.53 -1.10 -6.05
N ASN A 146 -16.42 -0.35 -6.19
CA ASN A 146 -15.36 -0.31 -5.20
C ASN A 146 -15.81 0.47 -3.95
N ARG A 147 -15.46 -0.03 -2.78
CA ARG A 147 -15.71 0.68 -1.51
C ARG A 147 -14.63 1.72 -1.29
N GLU A 148 -15.04 2.96 -1.12
CA GLU A 148 -14.15 4.04 -0.69
C GLU A 148 -13.51 3.73 0.67
N SER A 149 -12.26 4.15 0.83
CA SER A 149 -11.45 3.94 2.03
C SER A 149 -11.20 2.47 2.40
N TRP A 150 -11.49 1.54 1.49
CA TRP A 150 -11.22 0.12 1.69
C TRP A 150 -10.61 -0.52 0.44
N ASP A 151 -11.31 -0.47 -0.69
CA ASP A 151 -10.84 -1.00 -1.98
C ASP A 151 -10.05 0.08 -2.75
N VAL A 152 -10.44 1.34 -2.59
CA VAL A 152 -9.82 2.53 -3.21
C VAL A 152 -9.68 3.66 -2.17
N VAL A 153 -8.76 4.60 -2.38
CA VAL A 153 -8.77 5.88 -1.65
C VAL A 153 -10.10 6.60 -1.91
N SER A 154 -10.65 7.31 -0.93
CA SER A 154 -11.91 8.05 -1.09
C SER A 154 -11.82 9.04 -2.25
N LYS A 155 -12.98 9.37 -2.83
CA LYS A 155 -13.06 10.32 -3.94
C LYS A 155 -12.50 11.67 -3.54
N GLU A 156 -12.89 12.18 -2.38
CA GLU A 156 -12.41 13.45 -1.83
C GLU A 156 -10.89 13.48 -1.70
N MET A 157 -10.31 12.44 -1.09
CA MET A 157 -8.86 12.39 -0.87
C MET A 157 -8.08 12.15 -2.18
N SER A 158 -8.67 11.42 -3.12
CA SER A 158 -8.08 11.25 -4.46
C SER A 158 -8.06 12.56 -5.25
N ASP A 159 -9.16 13.31 -5.22
CA ASP A 159 -9.27 14.63 -5.86
C ASP A 159 -8.24 15.59 -5.22
N LYS A 160 -8.12 15.60 -3.89
CA LYS A 160 -7.14 16.43 -3.16
C LYS A 160 -5.69 16.06 -3.48
N LEU A 161 -5.35 14.77 -3.54
CA LEU A 161 -4.02 14.31 -3.94
C LEU A 161 -3.67 14.77 -5.36
N LEU A 162 -4.60 14.62 -6.30
CA LEU A 162 -4.40 15.02 -7.70
C LEU A 162 -4.25 16.55 -7.84
N GLU A 163 -5.03 17.33 -7.09
CA GLU A 163 -4.98 18.78 -7.11
C GLU A 163 -3.67 19.33 -6.53
N LEU A 164 -3.24 18.83 -5.37
CA LEU A 164 -2.05 19.32 -4.68
C LEU A 164 -0.75 18.87 -5.36
N ILE A 165 -0.66 17.58 -5.70
CA ILE A 165 0.57 16.99 -6.23
C ILE A 165 0.69 17.30 -7.74
N LYS A 166 -0.44 17.29 -8.46
CA LYS A 166 -0.51 17.34 -9.94
C LYS A 166 0.47 16.33 -10.55
N PRO A 167 0.34 15.04 -10.20
CA PRO A 167 1.32 14.03 -10.60
C PRO A 167 1.28 13.80 -12.11
N ARG A 168 2.42 13.46 -12.69
CA ARG A 168 2.45 12.88 -14.05
C ARG A 168 2.32 11.37 -13.97
N LEU A 169 1.76 10.78 -15.01
CA LEU A 169 1.75 9.34 -15.17
C LEU A 169 3.19 8.85 -15.35
N GLY A 170 3.70 8.10 -14.38
CA GLY A 170 4.97 7.38 -14.49
C GLY A 170 4.78 6.07 -15.23
N ILE A 171 5.43 5.91 -16.38
CA ILE A 171 5.55 4.63 -17.09
C ILE A 171 6.92 4.04 -16.72
N ILE A 172 6.98 3.09 -15.80
CA ILE A 172 8.19 2.42 -15.30
C ILE A 172 8.39 1.08 -16.02
N THR A 173 9.52 0.92 -16.71
CA THR A 173 9.82 -0.31 -17.46
C THR A 173 11.26 -0.43 -17.91
N PRO A 174 11.70 -1.63 -18.35
CA PRO A 174 12.70 -1.73 -19.42
C PRO A 174 12.18 -1.11 -20.74
N ASP A 175 10.96 -1.44 -21.22
CA ASP A 175 10.38 -0.90 -22.48
C ASP A 175 8.92 -0.31 -22.53
N LYS A 176 8.00 -0.51 -21.55
CA LYS A 176 6.74 0.28 -21.20
C LYS A 176 5.84 -0.33 -20.06
N TYR A 177 5.73 0.24 -18.83
CA TYR A 177 4.65 -0.07 -17.85
C TYR A 177 4.16 1.20 -17.16
N ALA A 178 2.98 1.70 -17.53
CA ALA A 178 2.22 2.59 -16.64
C ALA A 178 1.69 1.73 -15.49
N VAL A 179 2.13 1.94 -14.25
CA VAL A 179 1.62 1.13 -13.12
C VAL A 179 0.31 1.75 -12.61
N SER A 180 -0.77 1.50 -13.33
CA SER A 180 -2.11 1.42 -12.74
C SER A 180 -2.38 -0.05 -12.51
N LYS A 181 -2.17 -0.54 -11.28
CA LYS A 181 -2.53 -1.92 -10.96
C LYS A 181 -4.05 -2.02 -11.00
N CYS A 182 -4.54 -2.96 -11.80
CA CYS A 182 -5.97 -3.21 -11.96
C CYS A 182 -6.45 -4.38 -11.11
N PHE A 183 -5.55 -5.25 -10.65
CA PHE A 183 -5.94 -6.45 -9.91
C PHE A 183 -6.08 -6.13 -8.43
N ILE A 184 -7.30 -6.21 -7.93
CA ILE A 184 -7.59 -6.19 -6.49
C ILE A 184 -8.20 -7.56 -6.15
N PRO A 185 -7.45 -8.47 -5.49
CA PRO A 185 -8.02 -9.74 -5.07
C PRO A 185 -9.09 -9.49 -4.01
N ARG A 186 -10.23 -10.17 -4.13
CA ARG A 186 -11.26 -10.06 -3.09
C ARG A 186 -10.74 -10.66 -1.79
N GLU A 187 -10.89 -9.90 -0.72
CA GLU A 187 -10.46 -10.31 0.62
C GLU A 187 -11.11 -11.64 1.04
N SER A 188 -12.40 -11.84 0.74
CA SER A 188 -13.10 -13.10 1.02
C SER A 188 -12.47 -14.30 0.30
N THR A 189 -11.98 -14.13 -0.93
CA THR A 189 -11.26 -15.16 -1.66
C THR A 189 -9.92 -15.46 -0.98
N VAL A 190 -9.19 -14.43 -0.55
CA VAL A 190 -7.92 -14.58 0.16
C VAL A 190 -8.12 -15.30 1.51
N ILE A 191 -9.11 -14.87 2.30
CA ILE A 191 -9.48 -15.51 3.57
C ILE A 191 -9.88 -16.98 3.35
N ALA A 192 -10.72 -17.26 2.37
CA ALA A 192 -11.16 -18.62 2.06
C ALA A 192 -9.98 -19.52 1.70
N LEU A 193 -9.04 -19.04 0.88
CA LEU A 193 -7.82 -19.77 0.53
C LEU A 193 -6.98 -20.10 1.76
N TYR A 194 -6.81 -19.15 2.69
CA TYR A 194 -6.07 -19.39 3.93
C TYR A 194 -6.75 -20.42 4.83
N ILE A 195 -8.08 -20.33 5.00
CA ILE A 195 -8.84 -21.30 5.82
C ILE A 195 -8.72 -22.70 5.20
N MET A 196 -8.90 -22.83 3.89
CA MET A 196 -8.79 -24.11 3.19
C MET A 196 -7.39 -24.70 3.29
N ALA A 197 -6.35 -23.87 3.14
CA ALA A 197 -4.97 -24.29 3.33
C ALA A 197 -4.73 -24.78 4.77
N ALA A 198 -5.18 -24.04 5.78
CA ALA A 198 -5.04 -24.45 7.18
C ALA A 198 -5.74 -25.78 7.48
N LEU A 199 -6.98 -25.96 7.01
CA LEU A 199 -7.72 -27.22 7.16
C LEU A 199 -7.01 -28.38 6.47
N SER A 200 -6.45 -28.18 5.28
CA SER A 200 -5.71 -29.22 4.56
C SER A 200 -4.46 -29.68 5.33
N VAL A 201 -3.73 -28.73 5.92
CA VAL A 201 -2.56 -29.02 6.77
C VAL A 201 -2.97 -29.75 8.04
N LEU A 202 -4.07 -29.32 8.69
CA LEU A 202 -4.58 -30.00 9.88
C LEU A 202 -5.00 -31.44 9.58
N LEU A 203 -5.73 -31.68 8.50
CA LEU A 203 -6.13 -33.02 8.07
C LEU A 203 -4.94 -33.91 7.72
N ALA A 204 -3.92 -33.36 7.06
CA ALA A 204 -2.68 -34.08 6.76
C ALA A 204 -1.96 -34.52 8.04
N ASN A 205 -1.84 -33.61 9.02
CA ASN A 205 -1.25 -33.92 10.32
C ASN A 205 -2.06 -34.98 11.08
N MET A 206 -3.39 -34.85 11.13
CA MET A 206 -4.26 -35.84 11.76
C MET A 206 -4.14 -37.22 11.09
N ARG A 207 -4.03 -37.27 9.76
CA ARG A 207 -3.81 -38.52 9.03
C ARG A 207 -2.46 -39.15 9.35
N LEU A 208 -1.40 -38.36 9.43
CA LEU A 208 -0.06 -38.84 9.82
C LEU A 208 -0.07 -39.41 11.24
N VAL A 209 -0.69 -38.71 12.19
CA VAL A 209 -0.86 -39.18 13.56
C VAL A 209 -1.66 -40.48 13.60
N TYR A 210 -2.78 -40.56 12.88
CA TYR A 210 -3.58 -41.78 12.78
C TYR A 210 -2.79 -42.97 12.24
N ILE A 211 -2.03 -42.78 11.15
CA ILE A 211 -1.17 -43.83 10.58
C ILE A 211 -0.11 -44.25 11.58
N HIS A 212 0.52 -43.31 12.30
CA HIS A 212 1.51 -43.61 13.33
C HIS A 212 0.92 -44.43 14.47
N LEU A 213 -0.23 -44.02 15.02
CA LEU A 213 -0.94 -44.74 16.09
C LEU A 213 -1.37 -46.15 15.64
N LYS A 214 -1.89 -46.28 14.42
CA LYS A 214 -2.26 -47.58 13.84
C LYS A 214 -1.04 -48.49 13.63
N SER A 215 0.10 -47.93 13.21
CA SER A 215 1.35 -48.69 13.04
C SER A 215 1.91 -49.17 14.40
N ARG A 216 1.81 -48.34 15.45
CA ARG A 216 2.14 -48.74 16.83
C ARG A 216 1.21 -49.84 17.31
N GLY A 217 -0.11 -49.69 17.17
CA GLY A 217 -1.08 -50.71 17.57
C GLY A 217 -0.86 -52.06 16.87
N LYS A 218 -0.48 -52.05 15.58
CA LYS A 218 -0.09 -53.27 14.86
C LYS A 218 1.20 -53.90 15.41
N ARG A 219 2.24 -53.10 15.72
CA ARG A 219 3.49 -53.62 16.32
C ARG A 219 3.24 -54.23 17.70
N THR A 220 2.44 -53.59 18.54
CA THR A 220 2.11 -54.11 19.88
C THR A 220 1.38 -55.44 19.78
N LYS A 221 0.43 -55.57 18.83
CA LYS A 221 -0.30 -56.83 18.62
C LYS A 221 0.60 -57.97 18.13
N ILE A 222 1.49 -57.72 17.17
CA ILE A 222 2.47 -58.72 16.69
C ILE A 222 3.41 -59.17 17.82
N MET A 223 3.84 -58.24 18.68
CA MET A 223 4.72 -58.57 19.81
C MET A 223 4.02 -59.43 20.86
N VAL A 224 2.74 -59.20 21.12
CA VAL A 224 1.93 -60.04 22.03
C VAL A 224 1.71 -61.43 21.42
N ASP A 225 1.35 -61.53 20.15
CA ASP A 225 1.11 -62.81 19.49
C ASP A 225 2.39 -63.68 19.37
N CYS A 226 3.59 -63.06 19.26
CA CYS A 226 4.86 -63.78 19.31
C CYS A 226 5.31 -64.23 20.72
N CYS A 227 4.79 -63.61 21.79
CA CYS A 227 5.13 -63.98 23.17
C CYS A 227 4.22 -65.08 23.75
N VAL A 228 3.12 -65.41 23.07
CA VAL A 228 2.11 -66.40 23.50
C VAL A 228 2.30 -67.76 22.79
N ARG A 229 3.43 -67.97 22.11
CA ARG A 229 3.80 -69.22 21.44
C ARG A 229 5.11 -69.77 21.98
#